data_AF-A0A2V7I351-F1
#
_entry.id   AF-A0A2V7I351-F1
#
_cell.length_a   1.000
_cell.length_b   1.000
_cell.length_c   1.000
_cell.angle_alpha   90.00
_cell.angle_beta   90.00
_cell.angle_gamma   90.00
#
_symmetry.space_group_name_H-M   'P 1'
#
loop_
_entity.id
_entity.type
_entity.pdbx_description
1 polymer ?
#
loop_
_entity_poly.entity_id
_entity_poly.type
_entity_poly.pdbx_seq_one_letter_code
_entity_poly.pdbx_strand_id
1 'polypeptide(L)'
;MTVQFLLATAIRWAGLAALATLVGSLLVDALVLPREPSEVSAVRGRLRRVGVICLIVLAGTTAGELVTRAQTMAGGDLAAALPAIPPVLTRTHFGAIWIGRFVLLALALLVSPLSSRAARAALLALALAVTLTTTLTGHAADWGDLTPSAAIDWVHVVAASAWTGGLLCLALCVLGPGRDWPVPLLGGVMRRFSRLAGLCLLAVTMTGGYNAWVQLPRV
;
A
#
# COMPACT_ATOMS: atom_id res chain seq x y z
N MET A 1 -19.36 -20.14 5.16
CA MET A 1 -18.58 -19.17 4.35
C MET A 1 -18.60 -19.62 2.90
N THR A 2 -19.00 -18.76 1.96
CA THR A 2 -19.02 -19.09 0.54
C THR A 2 -17.64 -18.93 -0.09
N VAL A 3 -17.35 -19.65 -1.18
CA VAL A 3 -16.07 -19.57 -1.92
C VAL A 3 -15.79 -18.13 -2.40
N GLN A 4 -16.83 -17.41 -2.81
CA GLN A 4 -16.74 -16.01 -3.22
C GLN A 4 -16.22 -15.08 -2.12
N PHE A 5 -16.70 -15.28 -0.88
CA PHE A 5 -16.23 -14.49 0.27
C PHE A 5 -14.75 -14.74 0.56
N LEU A 6 -14.31 -16.01 0.50
CA LEU A 6 -12.91 -16.39 0.68
C LEU A 6 -12.01 -15.74 -0.38
N LEU A 7 -12.44 -15.78 -1.65
CA LEU A 7 -11.70 -15.18 -2.76
C LEU A 7 -11.59 -13.66 -2.61
N ALA A 8 -12.69 -12.97 -2.34
CA ALA A 8 -12.69 -11.52 -2.14
C ALA A 8 -11.81 -11.11 -0.95
N THR A 9 -11.87 -11.88 0.14
CA THR A 9 -11.02 -11.70 1.32
C THR A 9 -9.54 -11.87 0.96
N ALA A 10 -9.19 -12.95 0.25
CA ALA A 10 -7.81 -13.20 -0.18
C ALA A 10 -7.27 -12.08 -1.08
N ILE A 11 -8.06 -11.61 -2.06
CA ILE A 11 -7.72 -10.49 -2.94
C ILE A 11 -7.45 -9.23 -2.12
N ARG A 12 -8.34 -8.90 -1.18
CA ARG A 12 -8.23 -7.71 -0.32
C ARG A 12 -6.97 -7.75 0.54
N TRP A 13 -6.73 -8.86 1.24
CA TRP A 13 -5.54 -9.00 2.10
C TRP A 13 -4.24 -9.04 1.30
N ALA A 14 -4.22 -9.70 0.15
CA ALA A 14 -3.07 -9.68 -0.76
C ALA A 14 -2.79 -8.26 -1.26
N GLY A 15 -3.82 -7.50 -1.63
CA GLY A 15 -3.70 -6.10 -2.04
C GLY A 15 -3.17 -5.21 -0.92
N LEU A 16 -3.68 -5.33 0.30
CA LEU A 16 -3.20 -4.57 1.46
C LEU A 16 -1.76 -4.92 1.82
N ALA A 17 -1.40 -6.20 1.83
CA ALA A 17 -0.04 -6.65 2.09
C ALA A 17 0.95 -6.14 1.03
N ALA A 18 0.57 -6.21 -0.26
CA ALA A 18 1.38 -5.69 -1.34
C ALA A 18 1.54 -4.16 -1.28
N LEU A 19 0.47 -3.43 -0.96
CA LEU A 19 0.51 -1.98 -0.78
C LEU A 19 1.41 -1.58 0.39
N ALA A 20 1.25 -2.23 1.55
CA ALA A 20 2.08 -2.00 2.71
C ALA A 20 3.56 -2.24 2.37
N THR A 21 3.85 -3.40 1.76
CA THR A 21 5.22 -3.78 1.38
C THR A 21 5.83 -2.83 0.34
N LEU A 22 5.05 -2.35 -0.64
CA LEU A 22 5.50 -1.36 -1.61
C LEU A 22 5.93 -0.05 -0.92
N VAL A 23 5.05 0.52 -0.11
CA VAL A 23 5.33 1.76 0.64
C VAL A 23 6.52 1.57 1.58
N GLY A 24 6.54 0.45 2.32
CA GLY A 24 7.64 0.07 3.20
C GLY A 24 8.97 -0.04 2.47
N SER A 25 9.01 -0.68 1.29
CA SER A 25 10.24 -0.84 0.51
C SER A 25 10.84 0.50 0.08
N LEU A 26 9.98 1.45 -0.32
CA LEU A 26 10.40 2.78 -0.77
C LEU A 26 10.87 3.64 0.40
N LEU A 27 10.18 3.59 1.54
CA LEU A 27 10.57 4.34 2.74
C LEU A 27 11.83 3.76 3.40
N VAL A 28 12.00 2.44 3.40
CA VAL A 28 13.25 1.81 3.87
C VAL A 28 14.42 2.24 2.98
N ASP A 29 14.25 2.23 1.65
CA ASP A 29 15.27 2.67 0.69
C ASP A 29 15.63 4.16 0.85
N ALA A 30 14.63 5.01 1.14
CA ALA A 30 14.77 6.47 1.20
C ALA A 30 15.23 7.00 2.57
N LEU A 31 14.70 6.45 3.67
CA LEU A 31 14.85 7.00 5.03
C LEU A 31 15.73 6.15 5.95
N VAL A 32 15.82 4.84 5.70
CA VAL A 32 16.49 3.90 6.61
C VAL A 32 17.87 3.53 6.10
N LEU A 33 17.99 3.17 4.83
CA LEU A 33 19.26 2.79 4.22
C LEU A 33 20.17 4.02 4.03
N PRO A 34 21.44 3.95 4.47
CA PRO A 34 22.41 5.02 4.20
C PRO A 34 22.67 5.18 2.70
N ARG A 35 22.98 6.42 2.30
CA ARG A 35 23.15 6.78 0.87
C ARG A 35 24.40 6.14 0.25
N GLU A 36 25.51 6.06 0.99
CA GLU A 36 26.79 5.55 0.45
C GLU A 36 27.48 4.54 1.37
N PRO A 37 26.99 3.30 1.38
CA PRO A 37 27.87 2.13 1.47
C PRO A 37 27.66 1.17 0.29
N SER A 38 28.72 0.54 -0.22
CA SER A 38 28.61 -0.47 -1.28
C SER A 38 27.88 -1.74 -0.80
N GLU A 39 27.92 -2.01 0.50
CA GLU A 39 27.35 -3.17 1.19
C GLU A 39 25.81 -3.19 1.14
N VAL A 40 25.16 -2.04 0.96
CA VAL A 40 23.68 -1.97 0.88
C VAL A 40 23.14 -2.09 -0.54
N SER A 41 24.01 -2.13 -1.55
CA SER A 41 23.61 -2.22 -2.97
C SER A 41 22.77 -3.46 -3.27
N ALA A 42 23.16 -4.62 -2.73
CA ALA A 42 22.41 -5.86 -2.84
C ALA A 42 21.01 -5.75 -2.21
N VAL A 43 20.90 -5.07 -1.07
CA VAL A 43 19.62 -4.82 -0.40
C VAL A 43 18.74 -3.88 -1.23
N ARG A 44 19.29 -2.80 -1.79
CA ARG A 44 18.54 -1.90 -2.69
C ARG A 44 18.00 -2.64 -3.91
N GLY A 45 18.78 -3.57 -4.48
CA GLY A 45 18.34 -4.45 -5.56
C GLY A 45 17.16 -5.35 -5.15
N ARG A 46 17.21 -5.95 -3.95
CA ARG A 46 16.11 -6.75 -3.40
C ARG A 46 14.86 -5.93 -3.15
N LEU A 47 14.99 -4.74 -2.54
CA LEU A 47 13.86 -3.83 -2.31
C LEU A 47 13.19 -3.40 -3.62
N ARG A 48 13.98 -3.10 -4.66
CA ARG A 48 13.45 -2.81 -6.01
C ARG A 48 12.67 -3.98 -6.57
N ARG A 49 13.21 -5.19 -6.50
CA ARG A 49 12.54 -6.41 -7.00
C ARG A 49 11.23 -6.64 -6.26
N VAL A 50 11.24 -6.54 -4.93
CA VAL A 50 10.04 -6.65 -4.10
C VAL A 50 9.01 -5.58 -4.49
N GLY A 51 9.44 -4.32 -4.65
CA GLY A 51 8.54 -3.25 -5.08
C GLY A 51 7.86 -3.53 -6.44
N VAL A 52 8.59 -4.04 -7.43
CA VAL A 52 8.01 -4.41 -8.74
C VAL A 52 7.03 -5.57 -8.59
N ILE A 53 7.37 -6.61 -7.80
CA ILE A 53 6.44 -7.72 -7.52
C ILE A 53 5.17 -7.19 -6.86
N CYS A 54 5.28 -6.30 -5.87
CA CYS A 54 4.15 -5.68 -5.21
C CYS A 54 3.28 -4.87 -6.19
N LEU A 55 3.87 -4.13 -7.13
CA LEU A 55 3.12 -3.41 -8.16
C LEU A 55 2.33 -4.36 -9.07
N ILE A 56 2.92 -5.50 -9.47
CA ILE A 56 2.23 -6.51 -10.28
C ILE A 56 1.08 -7.15 -9.49
N VAL A 57 1.33 -7.53 -8.23
CA VAL A 57 0.29 -8.09 -7.34
C VAL A 57 -0.82 -7.06 -7.11
N LEU A 58 -0.48 -5.78 -6.95
CA LEU A 58 -1.46 -4.70 -6.81
C LEU A 58 -2.30 -4.52 -8.07
N ALA A 59 -1.72 -4.58 -9.26
CA ALA A 59 -2.48 -4.52 -10.50
C ALA A 59 -3.45 -5.70 -10.63
N GLY A 60 -2.98 -6.92 -10.34
CA GLY A 60 -3.81 -8.13 -10.36
C GLY A 60 -4.94 -8.11 -9.32
N THR A 61 -4.63 -7.72 -8.07
CA THR A 61 -5.65 -7.61 -7.01
C THR A 61 -6.63 -6.47 -7.28
N THR A 62 -6.19 -5.35 -7.85
CA THR A 62 -7.08 -4.24 -8.28
C THR A 62 -8.04 -4.72 -9.37
N ALA A 63 -7.58 -5.50 -10.35
CA ALA A 63 -8.46 -6.12 -11.34
C ALA A 63 -9.44 -7.12 -10.71
N GLY A 64 -8.98 -7.93 -9.74
CA GLY A 64 -9.83 -8.83 -8.97
C GLY A 64 -10.90 -8.11 -8.14
N GLU A 65 -10.57 -6.96 -7.54
CA GLU A 65 -11.52 -6.10 -6.81
C GLU A 65 -12.64 -5.60 -7.73
N LEU A 66 -12.34 -5.26 -8.99
CA LEU A 66 -13.36 -4.87 -9.96
C LEU A 66 -14.31 -6.02 -10.28
N VAL A 67 -13.79 -7.22 -10.53
CA VAL A 67 -14.61 -8.40 -10.82
C VAL A 67 -15.50 -8.76 -9.63
N THR A 68 -14.94 -8.76 -8.42
CA THR A 68 -15.70 -9.07 -7.20
C THR A 68 -16.78 -8.01 -6.93
N ARG A 69 -16.50 -6.72 -7.14
CA ARG A 69 -17.51 -5.66 -7.06
C ARG A 69 -18.60 -5.82 -8.12
N ALA A 70 -18.23 -6.08 -9.37
CA ALA A 70 -19.20 -6.30 -10.45
C ALA A 70 -20.10 -7.51 -10.17
N GLN A 71 -19.54 -8.62 -9.68
CA GLN A 71 -20.31 -9.78 -9.21
C GLN A 71 -21.31 -9.41 -8.13
N THR A 72 -20.90 -8.67 -7.10
CA THR A 72 -21.80 -8.27 -6.01
C THR A 72 -22.95 -7.39 -6.50
N MET A 73 -22.68 -6.48 -7.44
CA MET A 73 -23.71 -5.62 -8.04
C MET A 73 -24.64 -6.38 -8.99
N ALA A 74 -24.16 -7.46 -9.61
CA ALA A 74 -24.92 -8.32 -10.50
C ALA A 74 -25.74 -9.41 -9.79
N GLY A 75 -25.78 -9.41 -8.45
CA GLY A 75 -26.54 -10.39 -7.65
C GLY A 75 -25.79 -11.70 -7.36
N GLY A 76 -24.47 -11.76 -7.59
CA GLY A 76 -23.60 -12.86 -7.14
C GLY A 76 -23.17 -13.86 -8.21
N ASP A 77 -23.74 -13.81 -9.41
CA ASP A 77 -23.34 -14.68 -10.53
C ASP A 77 -22.10 -14.13 -11.27
N LEU A 78 -21.11 -15.00 -11.56
CA LEU A 78 -19.91 -14.65 -12.31
C LEU A 78 -20.21 -14.36 -13.77
N ALA A 79 -21.16 -15.07 -14.39
CA ALA A 79 -21.52 -14.83 -15.79
C ALA A 79 -22.15 -13.44 -15.96
N ALA A 80 -22.93 -13.01 -14.96
CA ALA A 80 -23.52 -11.67 -14.91
C ALA A 80 -22.52 -10.55 -14.55
N ALA A 81 -21.33 -10.88 -14.02
CA ALA A 81 -20.35 -9.88 -13.61
C ALA A 81 -19.72 -9.15 -14.79
N LEU A 82 -19.39 -9.85 -15.88
CA LEU A 82 -18.70 -9.26 -17.02
C LEU A 82 -19.55 -8.15 -17.70
N PRO A 83 -20.86 -8.36 -17.98
CA PRO A 83 -21.74 -7.28 -18.44
C PRO A 83 -21.91 -6.13 -17.43
N ALA A 84 -21.70 -6.38 -16.14
CA ALA A 84 -21.82 -5.37 -15.09
C ALA A 84 -20.55 -4.49 -14.94
N ILE A 85 -19.41 -4.86 -15.53
CA ILE A 85 -18.17 -4.08 -15.42
C ILE A 85 -18.32 -2.65 -16.00
N PRO A 86 -18.82 -2.44 -17.24
CA PRO A 86 -18.96 -1.09 -17.77
C PRO A 86 -19.80 -0.15 -16.90
N PRO A 87 -21.00 -0.52 -16.39
CA PRO A 87 -21.74 0.36 -15.50
C PRO A 87 -21.07 0.55 -14.13
N VAL A 88 -20.34 -0.45 -13.60
CA VAL A 88 -19.52 -0.27 -12.39
C VAL A 88 -18.47 0.83 -12.61
N LEU A 89 -17.75 0.79 -13.74
CA LEU A 89 -16.68 1.75 -14.02
C LEU A 89 -17.19 3.16 -14.32
N THR A 90 -18.31 3.27 -15.03
CA THR A 90 -18.78 4.56 -15.57
C THR A 90 -19.82 5.25 -14.70
N ARG A 91 -20.53 4.52 -13.84
CA ARG A 91 -21.66 5.04 -13.06
C ARG A 91 -21.46 4.95 -11.55
N THR A 92 -20.27 4.62 -11.07
CA THR A 92 -19.98 4.56 -9.63
C THR A 92 -18.76 5.37 -9.26
N HIS A 93 -18.78 5.90 -8.04
CA HIS A 93 -17.63 6.57 -7.43
C HIS A 93 -16.42 5.63 -7.31
N PHE A 94 -16.67 4.36 -6.94
CA PHE A 94 -15.66 3.30 -6.97
C PHE A 94 -14.99 3.18 -8.34
N GLY A 95 -15.78 3.20 -9.43
CA GLY A 95 -15.28 3.10 -10.80
C GLY A 95 -14.29 4.20 -11.16
N ALA A 96 -14.60 5.45 -10.81
CA ALA A 96 -13.71 6.59 -11.02
C ALA A 96 -12.38 6.43 -10.26
N ILE A 97 -12.44 6.04 -8.99
CA ILE A 97 -11.23 5.82 -8.17
C ILE A 97 -10.43 4.63 -8.67
N TRP A 98 -11.11 3.56 -9.11
CA TRP A 98 -10.48 2.37 -9.66
C TRP A 98 -9.66 2.70 -10.93
N ILE A 99 -10.23 3.49 -11.84
CA ILE A 99 -9.53 3.94 -13.06
C ILE A 99 -8.29 4.74 -12.65
N GLY A 100 -8.44 5.70 -11.74
CA GLY A 100 -7.33 6.49 -11.21
C GLY A 100 -6.23 5.61 -10.60
N ARG A 101 -6.59 4.65 -9.75
CA ARG A 101 -5.67 3.67 -9.15
C ARG A 101 -4.93 2.86 -10.22
N PHE A 102 -5.64 2.39 -11.24
CA PHE A 102 -5.03 1.60 -12.31
C PHE A 102 -4.02 2.42 -13.12
N VAL A 103 -4.33 3.69 -13.41
CA VAL A 103 -3.39 4.63 -14.05
C VAL A 103 -2.17 4.88 -13.17
N LEU A 104 -2.36 5.12 -11.87
CA LEU A 104 -1.26 5.32 -10.92
C LEU A 104 -0.33 4.10 -10.86
N LEU A 105 -0.88 2.89 -10.84
CA LEU A 105 -0.11 1.64 -10.85
C LEU A 105 0.66 1.45 -12.16
N ALA A 106 0.05 1.77 -13.31
CA ALA A 106 0.73 1.72 -14.61
C ALA A 106 1.91 2.71 -14.67
N LEU A 107 1.71 3.95 -14.23
CA LEU A 107 2.78 4.95 -14.12
C LEU A 107 3.89 4.50 -13.17
N ALA A 108 3.52 3.91 -12.02
CA ALA A 108 4.49 3.39 -11.06
C ALA A 108 5.33 2.27 -11.66
N LEU A 109 4.73 1.35 -12.43
CA LEU A 109 5.43 0.31 -13.16
C LEU A 109 6.40 0.88 -14.20
N LEU A 110 5.99 1.90 -14.97
CA LEU A 110 6.84 2.55 -15.97
C LEU A 110 8.04 3.29 -15.33
N VAL A 111 7.85 3.90 -14.16
CA VAL A 111 8.90 4.61 -13.42
C VAL A 111 9.82 3.64 -12.66
N SER A 112 9.33 2.46 -12.27
CA SER A 112 10.06 1.50 -11.41
C SER A 112 11.47 1.09 -11.87
N PRO A 113 11.79 0.96 -13.18
CA PRO A 113 13.14 0.61 -13.63
C PRO A 113 14.14 1.76 -13.46
N LEU A 114 13.66 3.01 -13.45
CA LEU A 114 14.50 4.19 -13.41
C LEU A 114 15.23 4.31 -12.05
N SER A 115 16.50 4.70 -12.09
CA SER A 115 17.37 4.75 -10.90
C SER A 115 17.59 6.16 -10.34
N SER A 116 17.15 7.21 -11.05
CA SER A 116 17.37 8.60 -10.63
C SER A 116 16.63 8.93 -9.33
N ARG A 117 17.16 9.92 -8.58
CA ARG A 117 16.52 10.41 -7.34
C ARG A 117 15.10 10.92 -7.60
N ALA A 118 14.90 11.62 -8.73
CA ALA A 118 13.58 12.10 -9.15
C ALA A 118 12.60 10.95 -9.40
N ALA A 119 13.04 9.89 -10.08
CA ALA A 119 12.20 8.71 -10.30
C ALA A 119 11.83 7.99 -8.99
N ARG A 120 12.76 7.91 -8.03
CA ARG A 120 12.48 7.34 -6.70
C ARG A 120 11.46 8.16 -5.93
N ALA A 121 11.57 9.49 -5.96
CA ALA A 121 10.60 10.40 -5.35
C ALA A 121 9.22 10.30 -6.03
N ALA A 122 9.19 10.25 -7.36
CA ALA A 122 7.95 10.06 -8.13
C ALA A 122 7.28 8.73 -7.79
N LEU A 123 8.04 7.63 -7.69
CA LEU A 123 7.51 6.33 -7.32
C LEU A 123 6.93 6.32 -5.90
N LEU A 124 7.56 7.00 -4.95
CA LEU A 124 7.01 7.18 -3.61
C LEU A 124 5.72 8.01 -3.64
N ALA A 125 5.68 9.12 -4.37
CA ALA A 125 4.47 9.92 -4.53
C ALA A 125 3.32 9.12 -5.15
N LEU A 126 3.60 8.31 -6.18
CA LEU A 126 2.61 7.42 -6.78
C LEU A 126 2.12 6.35 -5.80
N ALA A 127 3.01 5.74 -5.01
CA ALA A 127 2.61 4.78 -3.98
C ALA A 127 1.72 5.41 -2.90
N LEU A 128 2.02 6.64 -2.47
CA LEU A 128 1.17 7.40 -1.52
C LEU A 128 -0.16 7.82 -2.15
N ALA A 129 -0.20 8.10 -3.45
CA ALA A 129 -1.46 8.32 -4.15
C ALA A 129 -2.29 7.02 -4.24
N VAL A 130 -1.65 5.86 -4.42
CA VAL A 130 -2.34 4.56 -4.37
C VAL A 130 -2.91 4.28 -2.97
N THR A 131 -2.22 4.63 -1.87
CA THR A 131 -2.81 4.50 -0.52
C THR A 131 -4.05 5.36 -0.36
N LEU A 132 -4.08 6.56 -0.94
CA LEU A 132 -5.28 7.43 -0.93
C LEU A 132 -6.48 6.75 -1.58
N THR A 133 -6.28 6.00 -2.66
CA THR A 133 -7.39 5.26 -3.30
C THR A 133 -8.02 4.20 -2.40
N THR A 134 -7.25 3.62 -1.47
CA THR A 134 -7.78 2.67 -0.47
C THR A 134 -8.70 3.37 0.54
N THR A 135 -8.34 4.59 0.94
CA THR A 135 -9.17 5.44 1.79
C THR A 135 -10.44 5.89 1.08
N LEU A 136 -10.33 6.36 -0.16
CA LEU A 136 -11.46 6.86 -0.95
C LEU A 136 -12.45 5.75 -1.36
N THR A 137 -12.06 4.48 -1.29
CA THR A 137 -12.96 3.33 -1.52
C THR A 137 -13.41 2.65 -0.23
N GLY A 138 -13.01 3.17 0.92
CA GLY A 138 -13.37 2.68 2.25
C GLY A 138 -14.40 3.57 2.95
N HIS A 139 -14.74 3.22 4.19
CA HIS A 139 -15.77 3.91 4.99
C HIS A 139 -15.46 5.38 5.30
N ALA A 140 -14.18 5.77 5.28
CA ALA A 140 -13.82 7.16 5.47
C ALA A 140 -14.41 8.08 4.37
N ALA A 141 -14.59 7.55 3.16
CA ALA A 141 -15.21 8.26 2.05
C ALA A 141 -16.72 8.44 2.19
N ASP A 142 -17.38 7.72 3.11
CA ASP A 142 -18.81 7.88 3.39
C ASP A 142 -19.11 9.28 3.96
N TRP A 143 -18.10 9.93 4.55
CA TRP A 143 -18.16 11.33 5.01
C TRP A 143 -17.82 12.34 3.90
N GLY A 144 -17.36 11.89 2.74
CA GLY A 144 -16.90 12.68 1.59
C GLY A 144 -15.39 12.62 1.36
N ASP A 145 -14.97 12.77 0.10
CA ASP A 145 -13.57 12.61 -0.34
C ASP A 145 -12.60 13.66 0.22
N LEU A 146 -13.09 14.89 0.47
CA LEU A 146 -12.30 16.02 0.97
C LEU A 146 -12.70 16.38 2.40
N THR A 147 -12.58 15.41 3.31
CA THR A 147 -12.94 15.59 4.72
C THR A 147 -11.78 15.29 5.67
N PRO A 148 -11.84 15.81 6.92
CA PRO A 148 -10.89 15.42 7.96
C PRO A 148 -10.86 13.92 8.20
N SER A 149 -12.00 13.23 8.12
CA SER A 149 -12.09 11.77 8.27
C SER A 149 -11.30 11.04 7.17
N ALA A 150 -11.46 11.45 5.92
CA ALA A 150 -10.66 10.91 4.80
C ALA A 150 -9.16 11.20 4.98
N ALA A 151 -8.79 12.43 5.35
CA ALA A 151 -7.39 12.78 5.59
C ALA A 151 -6.76 11.96 6.73
N ILE A 152 -7.48 11.76 7.83
CA ILE A 152 -7.03 11.00 9.00
C ILE A 152 -6.89 9.51 8.66
N ASP A 153 -7.86 8.94 7.93
CA ASP A 153 -7.77 7.56 7.44
C ASP A 153 -6.58 7.38 6.48
N TRP A 154 -6.34 8.33 5.57
CA TRP A 154 -5.20 8.25 4.67
C TRP A 154 -3.87 8.28 5.42
N VAL A 155 -3.73 9.16 6.43
CA VAL A 155 -2.56 9.17 7.32
C VAL A 155 -2.42 7.84 8.06
N HIS A 156 -3.53 7.26 8.54
CA HIS A 156 -3.52 5.94 9.18
C HIS A 156 -2.99 4.86 8.23
N VAL A 157 -3.51 4.78 7.01
CA VAL A 157 -3.09 3.79 6.00
C VAL A 157 -1.63 3.97 5.64
N VAL A 158 -1.15 5.21 5.44
CA VAL A 158 0.26 5.50 5.16
C VAL A 158 1.15 5.06 6.32
N ALA A 159 0.79 5.41 7.56
CA ALA A 159 1.57 5.05 8.75
C ALA A 159 1.59 3.53 9.00
N ALA A 160 0.44 2.86 8.88
CA ALA A 160 0.34 1.41 9.01
C ALA A 160 1.16 0.69 7.92
N SER A 161 1.11 1.19 6.67
CA SER A 161 1.88 0.67 5.54
C SER A 161 3.39 0.84 5.74
N ALA A 162 3.82 2.03 6.16
CA ALA A 162 5.22 2.34 6.43
C ALA A 162 5.80 1.45 7.54
N TRP A 163 5.04 1.24 8.62
CA TRP A 163 5.47 0.41 9.74
C TRP A 163 5.51 -1.08 9.38
N THR A 164 4.38 -1.66 8.98
CA THR A 164 4.25 -3.10 8.74
C THR A 164 5.03 -3.55 7.51
N GLY A 165 4.93 -2.80 6.41
CA GLY A 165 5.68 -3.07 5.19
C GLY A 165 7.18 -2.87 5.38
N GLY A 166 7.58 -1.82 6.12
CA GLY A 166 8.97 -1.59 6.44
C GLY A 166 9.57 -2.72 7.29
N LEU A 167 8.81 -3.23 8.27
CA LEU A 167 9.21 -4.39 9.09
C LEU A 167 9.39 -5.64 8.23
N LEU A 168 8.45 -5.91 7.32
CA LEU A 168 8.55 -7.02 6.38
C LEU A 168 9.75 -6.87 5.44
N CYS A 169 10.01 -5.67 4.91
CA CYS A 169 11.18 -5.40 4.10
C CYS A 169 12.50 -5.58 4.87
N LEU A 170 12.56 -5.17 6.13
CA LEU A 170 13.73 -5.47 6.96
C LEU A 170 13.94 -6.99 7.11
N ALA A 171 12.87 -7.73 7.41
CA ALA A 171 12.94 -9.17 7.58
C ALA A 171 13.40 -9.89 6.30
N LEU A 172 12.82 -9.55 5.16
CA LEU A 172 13.05 -10.25 3.89
C LEU A 172 14.31 -9.76 3.14
N CYS A 173 14.61 -8.47 3.21
CA CYS A 173 15.66 -7.86 2.38
C CYS A 173 16.92 -7.51 3.16
N VAL A 174 16.81 -7.18 4.45
CA VAL A 174 17.93 -6.65 5.26
C VAL A 174 18.55 -7.70 6.17
N LEU A 175 17.77 -8.52 6.89
CA LEU A 175 18.31 -9.42 7.91
C LEU A 175 19.32 -10.44 7.36
N GLY A 176 19.11 -10.96 6.15
CA GLY A 176 20.04 -11.89 5.52
C GLY A 176 21.39 -11.22 5.22
N PRO A 177 21.43 -10.25 4.27
CA PRO A 177 22.67 -9.54 3.92
C PRO A 177 23.29 -8.75 5.07
N GLY A 178 22.47 -8.29 6.01
CA GLY A 178 22.88 -7.49 7.15
C GLY A 178 23.72 -8.23 8.18
N ARG A 179 23.75 -9.58 8.14
CA ARG A 179 24.63 -10.39 9.00
C ARG A 179 26.11 -10.14 8.72
N ASP A 180 26.44 -9.84 7.47
CA ASP A 180 27.81 -9.61 7.03
C ASP A 180 28.20 -8.11 7.10
N TRP A 181 27.26 -7.25 7.53
CA TRP A 181 27.52 -5.82 7.66
C TRP A 181 28.32 -5.49 8.92
N PRO A 182 29.16 -4.44 8.88
CA PRO A 182 29.76 -3.89 10.09
C PRO A 182 28.68 -3.56 11.14
N VAL A 183 28.92 -3.92 12.39
CA VAL A 183 27.99 -3.65 13.52
C VAL A 183 27.51 -2.20 13.57
N PRO A 184 28.36 -1.17 13.34
CA PRO A 184 27.92 0.22 13.31
C PRO A 184 26.90 0.52 12.20
N LEU A 185 27.07 -0.11 11.02
CA LEU A 185 26.17 0.05 9.87
C LEU A 185 24.80 -0.56 10.18
N LEU A 186 24.78 -1.83 10.63
CA LEU A 186 23.54 -2.51 10.99
C LEU A 186 22.81 -1.77 12.13
N GLY A 187 23.54 -1.38 13.18
CA GLY A 187 22.99 -0.61 14.29
C GLY A 187 22.41 0.74 13.83
N GLY A 188 23.02 1.40 12.85
CA GLY A 188 22.50 2.63 12.25
C GLY A 188 21.19 2.41 11.50
N VAL A 189 21.09 1.35 10.70
CA VAL A 189 19.86 0.96 9.99
C VAL A 189 18.74 0.63 10.98
N MET A 190 19.03 -0.19 12.00
CA MET A 190 18.05 -0.54 13.04
C MET A 190 17.55 0.69 13.79
N ARG A 191 18.44 1.59 14.23
CA ARG A 191 18.04 2.83 14.92
C ARG A 191 17.14 3.74 14.07
N ARG A 192 17.44 3.88 12.77
CA ARG A 192 16.61 4.70 11.85
C ARG A 192 15.23 4.09 11.67
N PHE A 193 15.15 2.77 11.49
CA PHE A 193 13.86 2.10 11.39
C PHE A 193 13.07 2.17 12.70
N SER A 194 13.70 1.99 13.86
CA SER A 194 13.00 2.11 15.16
C SER A 194 12.39 3.50 15.36
N ARG A 195 13.07 4.58 14.93
CA ARG A 195 12.51 5.93 14.96
C ARG A 195 11.30 6.08 14.03
N LEU A 196 11.42 5.59 12.79
CA LEU A 196 10.31 5.58 11.84
C LEU A 196 9.11 4.80 12.41
N ALA A 197 9.34 3.60 12.91
CA ALA A 197 8.32 2.74 13.51
C ALA A 197 7.65 3.40 14.72
N GLY A 198 8.41 4.08 15.58
CA GLY A 198 7.85 4.84 16.71
C GLY A 198 6.92 5.97 16.27
N LEU A 199 7.31 6.74 15.25
CA LEU A 199 6.46 7.79 14.66
C LEU A 199 5.21 7.20 13.99
N CYS A 200 5.35 6.10 13.25
CA CYS A 200 4.23 5.42 12.64
C CYS A 200 3.25 4.87 13.68
N LEU A 201 3.75 4.29 14.77
CA LEU A 201 2.91 3.77 15.85
C LEU A 201 2.12 4.89 16.52
N LEU A 202 2.77 6.01 16.83
CA LEU A 202 2.10 7.20 17.35
C LEU A 202 0.98 7.68 16.42
N ALA A 203 1.27 7.80 15.12
CA ALA A 203 0.29 8.20 14.11
C ALA A 203 -0.88 7.21 14.01
N VAL A 204 -0.61 5.90 13.95
CA VAL A 204 -1.63 4.84 13.90
C VAL A 204 -2.51 4.88 15.15
N THR A 205 -1.94 5.04 16.35
CA THR A 205 -2.70 5.11 17.60
C THR A 205 -3.60 6.34 17.64
N MET A 206 -3.08 7.53 17.28
CA MET A 206 -3.86 8.77 17.28
C MET A 206 -4.99 8.74 16.24
N THR A 207 -4.67 8.36 15.00
CA THR A 207 -5.66 8.30 13.91
C THR A 207 -6.69 7.17 14.11
N GLY A 208 -6.25 6.01 14.62
CA GLY A 208 -7.14 4.90 14.97
C GLY A 208 -8.11 5.25 16.10
N GLY A 209 -7.62 5.96 17.13
CA GLY A 209 -8.46 6.49 18.21
C GLY A 209 -9.52 7.47 17.70
N TYR A 210 -9.14 8.40 16.81
CA TYR A 210 -10.10 9.30 16.15
C TYR A 210 -11.13 8.54 15.32
N ASN A 211 -10.70 7.61 14.47
CA ASN A 211 -11.61 6.83 13.62
C ASN A 211 -12.59 6.02 14.48
N ALA A 212 -12.13 5.41 15.57
CA ALA A 212 -12.99 4.72 16.51
C ALA A 212 -14.03 5.67 17.15
N TRP A 213 -13.60 6.86 17.59
CA TRP A 213 -14.50 7.86 18.17
C TRP A 213 -15.60 8.34 17.22
N VAL A 214 -15.27 8.52 15.94
CA VAL A 214 -16.21 9.03 14.93
C VAL A 214 -17.14 7.93 14.38
N GLN A 215 -16.63 6.71 14.22
CA GLN A 215 -17.34 5.64 13.52
C GLN A 215 -18.10 4.69 14.45
N LEU A 216 -17.72 4.61 15.74
CA LEU A 216 -18.45 3.77 16.69
C LEU A 216 -19.73 4.47 17.17
N PRO A 217 -20.87 3.75 17.24
CA PRO A 217 -22.08 4.28 17.85
C PRO A 217 -21.82 4.71 19.29
N ARG A 218 -22.37 5.86 19.69
CA ARG A 218 -22.45 6.22 21.11
C ARG A 218 -23.50 5.30 21.73
N VAL A 219 -23.04 4.38 22.58
CA VAL A 219 -23.89 3.55 23.45
C VAL A 219 -24.54 4.40 24.53
#